data_AF-A0A1H7SND7-F1
#
_entry.id   AF-A0A1H7SND7-F1
#
_cell.length_a   1.000
_cell.length_b   1.000
_cell.length_c   1.000
_cell.angle_alpha   90.00
_cell.angle_beta   90.00
_cell.angle_gamma   90.00
#
_symmetry.space_group_name_H-M   'P 1'
#
loop_
_entity.id
_entity.type
_entity.pdbx_description
1 polymer ?
#
loop_
_entity_poly.entity_id
_entity_poly.type
_entity_poly.pdbx_seq_one_letter_code
_entity_poly.pdbx_strand_id
1 'polypeptide(L)'
;MESRSLIKIAVVGPESTGKSSVSERLARYYKTVCVPEYSREYCRNLNRSYTLQDELNIYYGQLALERSLEPLAVNNLLICDTTFLTVKVWSDYLFGSTPEEVNNRLKTHPYDFYLLMNIDLPWEDDPLRDFPAPEQRQYFLEVWTKELENLKASYQLISGLGEDRFLNAKKAVAQWLK
;
A
#
# COMPACT_ATOMS: atom_id res chain seq x y z
N MET A 1 -12.51 4.38 -29.99
CA MET A 1 -11.82 3.59 -28.94
C MET A 1 -12.30 4.14 -27.62
N GLU A 2 -13.07 3.36 -26.86
CA GLU A 2 -13.44 3.78 -25.50
C GLU A 2 -12.15 3.97 -24.69
N SER A 3 -12.00 5.16 -24.11
CA SER A 3 -10.96 5.44 -23.13
C SER A 3 -11.21 4.52 -21.94
N ARG A 4 -10.45 3.42 -21.82
CA ARG A 4 -10.48 2.59 -20.60
C ARG A 4 -10.12 3.48 -19.40
N SER A 5 -10.93 3.41 -18.35
CA SER A 5 -10.64 4.09 -17.08
C SER A 5 -9.30 3.61 -16.52
N LEU A 6 -8.60 4.49 -15.80
CA LEU A 6 -7.38 4.14 -15.09
C LEU A 6 -7.66 3.05 -14.05
N ILE A 7 -6.91 1.96 -14.13
CA ILE A 7 -6.89 0.85 -13.18
C ILE A 7 -5.78 1.11 -12.17
N LYS A 8 -6.08 1.07 -10.87
CA LYS A 8 -5.12 1.18 -9.78
C LYS A 8 -4.98 -0.16 -9.06
N ILE A 9 -3.76 -0.71 -9.06
CA ILE A 9 -3.41 -1.90 -8.28
C ILE A 9 -2.61 -1.45 -7.05
N ALA A 10 -3.18 -1.65 -5.88
CA ALA A 10 -2.57 -1.31 -4.60
C ALA A 10 -1.75 -2.47 -4.03
N VAL A 11 -0.54 -2.20 -3.56
CA VAL A 11 0.26 -3.17 -2.80
C VAL A 11 0.28 -2.72 -1.34
N VAL A 12 -0.29 -3.56 -0.47
CA VAL A 12 -0.61 -3.20 0.92
C VAL A 12 -0.19 -4.31 1.88
N GLY A 13 -0.17 -4.01 3.17
CA GLY A 13 0.13 -4.98 4.21
C GLY A 13 1.16 -4.51 5.22
N PRO A 14 1.49 -5.37 6.20
CA PRO A 14 2.39 -5.04 7.30
C PRO A 14 3.76 -4.56 6.84
N GLU A 15 4.49 -3.96 7.77
CA GLU A 15 5.87 -3.56 7.57
C GLU A 15 6.78 -4.72 7.16
N SER A 16 7.84 -4.43 6.40
CA SER A 16 8.87 -5.41 6.02
C SER A 16 8.33 -6.67 5.32
N THR A 17 7.30 -6.52 4.47
CA THR A 17 6.67 -7.61 3.69
C THR A 17 6.99 -7.57 2.18
N GLY A 18 7.89 -6.67 1.77
CA GLY A 18 8.38 -6.57 0.38
C GLY A 18 7.50 -5.75 -0.58
N LYS A 19 6.61 -4.88 -0.06
CA LYS A 19 5.68 -4.05 -0.85
C LYS A 19 6.38 -3.24 -1.95
N SER A 20 7.39 -2.44 -1.59
CA SER A 20 8.11 -1.58 -2.55
C SER A 20 8.78 -2.40 -3.65
N SER A 21 9.49 -3.47 -3.28
CA SER A 21 10.15 -4.35 -4.23
C SER A 21 9.16 -4.98 -5.22
N VAL A 22 8.03 -5.50 -4.73
CA VAL A 22 7.01 -6.09 -5.61
C VAL A 22 6.38 -5.03 -6.52
N SER A 23 6.06 -3.85 -5.99
CA SER A 23 5.41 -2.77 -6.74
C SER A 23 6.27 -2.24 -7.88
N GLU A 24 7.55 -1.97 -7.61
CA GLU A 24 8.52 -1.56 -8.64
C GLU A 24 8.71 -2.63 -9.72
N ARG A 25 8.74 -3.91 -9.32
CA ARG A 25 8.88 -5.02 -10.26
C ARG A 25 7.64 -5.21 -11.13
N LEU A 26 6.44 -5.04 -10.56
CA LEU A 26 5.18 -5.07 -11.30
C LEU A 26 5.11 -3.92 -12.30
N ALA A 27 5.43 -2.70 -11.88
CA ALA A 27 5.47 -1.53 -12.75
C ALA A 27 6.43 -1.74 -13.93
N ARG A 28 7.65 -2.24 -13.67
CA ARG A 28 8.61 -2.62 -14.72
C ARG A 28 8.06 -3.69 -15.68
N TYR A 29 7.45 -4.75 -15.14
CA TYR A 29 6.91 -5.84 -15.95
C TYR A 29 5.78 -5.37 -16.88
N TYR A 30 4.83 -4.58 -16.35
CA TYR A 30 3.72 -4.03 -17.12
C TYR A 30 4.08 -2.76 -17.91
N LYS A 31 5.34 -2.31 -17.83
CA LYS A 31 5.88 -1.11 -18.48
C LYS A 31 5.08 0.16 -18.13
N THR A 32 4.69 0.28 -16.86
CA THR A 32 4.00 1.44 -16.31
C THR A 32 4.78 2.03 -15.13
N VAL A 33 4.23 3.07 -14.49
CA VAL A 33 4.82 3.72 -13.32
C VAL A 33 4.31 3.13 -12.01
N CYS A 34 5.13 3.26 -10.97
CA CYS A 34 4.78 2.95 -9.58
C CYS A 34 4.71 4.25 -8.79
N VAL A 35 3.66 4.42 -8.00
CA VAL A 35 3.60 5.44 -6.95
C VAL A 35 4.39 4.91 -5.76
N PRO A 36 5.43 5.60 -5.26
CA PRO A 36 6.18 5.17 -4.09
C PRO A 36 5.52 5.63 -2.77
N GLU A 37 5.94 5.00 -1.67
CA GLU A 37 5.36 5.22 -0.35
C GLU A 37 5.77 6.60 0.18
N TYR A 38 4.83 7.54 0.25
CA TYR A 38 5.12 8.92 0.65
C TYR A 38 5.59 9.02 2.10
N SER A 39 5.01 8.23 3.00
CA SER A 39 5.40 8.19 4.43
C SER A 39 6.89 7.90 4.59
N ARG A 40 7.49 7.05 3.75
CA ARG A 40 8.92 6.71 3.88
C ARG A 40 9.83 7.93 3.76
N GLU A 41 9.54 8.81 2.80
CA GLU A 41 10.31 10.05 2.64
C GLU A 41 9.94 11.09 3.69
N TYR A 42 8.67 11.17 4.08
CA TYR A 42 8.22 12.07 5.13
C TYR A 42 8.90 11.75 6.49
N CYS A 43 8.84 10.49 6.92
CA CYS A 43 9.38 10.02 8.19
C CYS A 43 10.91 10.13 8.25
N ARG A 44 11.61 9.88 7.13
CA ARG A 44 13.07 10.04 7.05
C ARG A 44 13.53 11.46 7.42
N ASN A 45 12.72 12.47 7.09
CA ASN A 45 13.03 13.88 7.34
C ASN A 45 12.43 14.39 8.67
N LEU A 46 11.69 13.55 9.40
CA LEU A 46 11.01 13.93 10.63
C LEU A 46 11.93 13.76 11.85
N ASN A 47 12.50 14.86 12.32
CA ASN A 47 13.42 14.86 13.48
C ASN A 47 12.72 15.10 14.83
N ARG A 48 11.44 14.74 14.94
CA ARG A 48 10.64 14.89 16.16
C ARG A 48 9.63 13.76 16.29
N SER A 49 8.98 13.67 17.45
CA SER A 49 7.89 12.72 17.68
C SER A 49 6.76 12.90 16.67
N TYR A 50 6.19 11.78 16.29
CA TYR A 50 5.08 11.66 15.37
C TYR A 50 3.79 12.26 15.94
N THR A 51 2.97 12.88 15.11
CA THR A 51 1.69 13.49 15.51
C THR A 51 0.57 13.15 14.51
N LEU A 52 -0.68 13.30 14.94
CA LEU A 52 -1.83 13.13 14.05
C LEU A 52 -1.82 14.12 12.86
N GLN A 53 -1.21 15.31 13.05
CA GLN A 53 -1.04 16.26 11.95
C GLN A 53 -0.05 15.73 10.88
N ASP A 54 0.95 14.94 11.28
CA ASP A 54 1.86 14.29 10.34
C ASP A 54 1.13 13.23 9.50
N GLU A 55 0.27 12.43 10.13
CA GLU A 55 -0.58 11.47 9.44
C GLU A 55 -1.47 12.16 8.39
N LEU A 56 -2.07 13.30 8.74
CA LEU A 56 -2.87 14.08 7.79
C LEU A 56 -2.02 14.66 6.64
N ASN A 57 -0.78 15.11 6.93
CA ASN A 57 0.15 15.56 5.91
C ASN A 57 0.56 14.43 4.96
N ILE A 58 0.80 13.22 5.49
CA ILE A 58 1.13 12.02 4.71
C ILE A 58 -0.06 11.61 3.84
N TYR A 59 -1.28 11.68 4.36
CA TYR A 59 -2.49 11.45 3.58
C TYR A 59 -2.58 12.37 2.36
N TYR A 60 -2.41 13.68 2.55
CA TYR A 60 -2.44 14.63 1.43
C TYR A 60 -1.27 14.42 0.47
N GLY A 61 -0.08 14.14 1.01
CA GLY A 61 1.12 13.85 0.22
C GLY A 61 0.96 12.62 -0.67
N GLN A 62 0.46 11.51 -0.12
CA GLN A 62 0.19 10.29 -0.87
C GLN A 62 -0.82 10.54 -1.98
N LEU A 63 -1.94 11.23 -1.70
CA LEU A 63 -2.94 11.55 -2.73
C LEU A 63 -2.39 12.46 -3.82
N ALA A 64 -1.59 13.47 -3.47
CA ALA A 64 -0.98 14.36 -4.44
C ALA A 64 0.03 13.62 -5.32
N LEU A 65 0.85 12.76 -4.72
CA LEU A 65 1.83 11.94 -5.43
C LEU A 65 1.16 10.98 -6.40
N GLU A 66 0.11 10.27 -5.96
CA GLU A 66 -0.70 9.42 -6.85
C GLU A 66 -1.20 10.21 -8.06
N ARG A 67 -1.91 11.32 -7.84
CA ARG A 67 -2.48 12.17 -8.90
C ARG A 67 -1.42 12.70 -9.86
N SER A 68 -0.22 12.99 -9.38
CA SER A 68 0.88 13.47 -10.23
C SER A 68 1.43 12.41 -11.18
N LEU A 69 1.27 11.12 -10.82
CA LEU A 69 1.77 9.98 -11.59
C LEU A 69 0.68 9.33 -12.47
N GLU A 70 -0.61 9.59 -12.21
CA GLU A 70 -1.73 9.11 -13.04
C GLU A 70 -1.52 9.39 -14.56
N PRO A 71 -1.08 10.58 -15.01
CA PRO A 71 -0.87 10.85 -16.44
C PRO A 71 0.28 10.06 -17.07
N LEU A 72 1.17 9.49 -16.25
CA LEU A 72 2.31 8.69 -16.71
C LEU A 72 1.98 7.19 -16.78
N ALA A 73 0.78 6.80 -16.34
CA ALA A 73 0.33 5.42 -16.40
C ALA A 73 0.24 4.94 -17.85
N VAL A 74 0.88 3.81 -18.13
CA VAL A 74 0.86 3.16 -19.44
C VAL A 74 -0.21 2.08 -19.44
N ASN A 75 -0.93 1.94 -20.55
CA ASN A 75 -2.06 1.00 -20.69
C ASN A 75 -3.18 1.20 -19.65
N ASN A 76 -3.34 2.42 -19.13
CA ASN A 76 -4.28 2.76 -18.07
C ASN A 76 -4.10 1.90 -16.82
N LEU A 77 -2.86 1.55 -16.47
CA LEU A 77 -2.53 0.78 -15.28
C LEU A 77 -1.56 1.55 -14.40
N LEU A 78 -1.89 1.76 -13.14
CA LEU A 78 -1.04 2.38 -12.12
C LEU A 78 -0.81 1.40 -10.98
N ILE A 79 0.45 1.23 -10.56
CA ILE A 79 0.80 0.42 -9.38
C ILE A 79 1.06 1.39 -8.21
N CYS A 80 0.48 1.12 -7.04
CA CYS A 80 0.63 1.98 -5.86
C CYS A 80 1.30 1.23 -4.70
N ASP A 81 2.52 1.63 -4.34
CA ASP A 81 3.16 1.33 -3.07
C ASP A 81 3.05 2.56 -2.18
N THR A 82 2.22 2.63 -1.16
CA THR A 82 1.09 1.78 -0.85
C THR A 82 -0.18 2.61 -1.12
N THR A 83 -1.15 2.60 -0.22
CA THR A 83 -2.30 3.51 -0.27
C THR A 83 -2.37 4.35 1.00
N PHE A 84 -3.19 5.40 0.98
CA PHE A 84 -3.48 6.17 2.18
C PHE A 84 -4.31 5.39 3.24
N LEU A 85 -4.71 4.13 2.98
CA LEU A 85 -5.22 3.23 4.02
C LEU A 85 -4.18 3.00 5.13
N THR A 86 -2.89 3.08 4.78
CA THR A 86 -1.77 3.04 5.72
C THR A 86 -1.90 4.11 6.82
N VAL A 87 -2.34 5.31 6.45
CA VAL A 87 -2.58 6.42 7.39
C VAL A 87 -3.64 6.05 8.41
N LYS A 88 -4.73 5.40 7.98
CA LYS A 88 -5.78 4.92 8.89
C LYS A 88 -5.23 3.86 9.86
N VAL A 89 -4.54 2.86 9.33
CA VAL A 89 -3.98 1.76 10.14
C VAL A 89 -3.05 2.30 11.23
N TRP A 90 -2.15 3.23 10.88
CA TRP A 90 -1.23 3.82 11.84
C TRP A 90 -1.89 4.81 12.79
N SER A 91 -2.82 5.64 12.29
CA SER A 91 -3.51 6.61 13.14
C SER A 91 -4.36 5.92 14.22
N ASP A 92 -5.10 4.88 13.83
CA ASP A 92 -5.90 4.09 14.78
C ASP A 92 -5.01 3.38 15.82
N TYR A 93 -3.83 2.88 15.42
CA TYR A 93 -2.92 2.19 16.33
C TYR A 93 -2.19 3.15 17.29
N LEU A 94 -1.61 4.24 16.76
CA LEU A 94 -0.75 5.16 17.53
C LEU A 94 -1.54 6.21 18.31
N PHE A 95 -2.66 6.67 17.77
CA PHE A 95 -3.42 7.80 18.33
C PHE A 95 -4.84 7.43 18.74
N GLY A 96 -5.27 6.17 18.51
CA GLY A 96 -6.61 5.70 18.85
C GLY A 96 -7.73 6.30 17.99
N SER A 97 -7.39 7.10 16.98
CA SER A 97 -8.35 7.66 16.04
C SER A 97 -7.70 8.04 14.72
N THR A 98 -8.48 7.99 13.65
CA THR A 98 -8.08 8.39 12.29
C THR A 98 -8.74 9.72 11.92
N PRO A 99 -8.04 10.67 11.27
CA PRO A 99 -8.65 11.92 10.81
C PRO A 99 -9.88 11.69 9.93
N GLU A 100 -10.91 12.52 10.09
CA GLU A 100 -12.19 12.35 9.39
C GLU A 100 -12.02 12.43 7.86
N GLU A 101 -11.07 13.24 7.39
CA GLU A 101 -10.73 13.40 5.98
C GLU A 101 -10.29 12.06 5.35
N VAL A 102 -9.50 11.28 6.09
CA VAL A 102 -9.03 9.95 5.66
C VAL A 102 -10.22 8.99 5.59
N ASN A 103 -11.01 8.91 6.66
CA ASN A 103 -12.19 8.04 6.73
C ASN A 103 -13.23 8.35 5.64
N ASN A 104 -13.48 9.63 5.36
CA ASN A 104 -14.41 10.04 4.32
C ASN A 104 -13.87 9.77 2.92
N ARG A 105 -12.57 9.92 2.70
CA ARG A 105 -11.94 9.63 1.40
C ARG A 105 -11.88 8.15 1.09
N LEU A 106 -11.65 7.28 2.07
CA LEU A 106 -11.66 5.82 1.87
C LEU A 106 -12.96 5.33 1.21
N LYS A 107 -14.10 5.98 1.51
CA LYS A 107 -15.41 5.66 0.92
C LYS A 107 -15.55 6.06 -0.55
N THR A 108 -14.71 6.98 -1.03
CA THR A 108 -14.87 7.65 -2.33
C THR A 108 -13.62 7.59 -3.22
N HIS A 109 -12.58 6.87 -2.79
CA HIS A 109 -11.33 6.72 -3.55
C HIS A 109 -10.93 5.24 -3.62
N PRO A 110 -11.64 4.45 -4.44
CA PRO A 110 -11.36 3.04 -4.57
C PRO A 110 -10.06 2.79 -5.34
N TYR A 111 -9.43 1.67 -5.01
CA TYR A 111 -8.46 0.99 -5.88
C TYR A 111 -9.15 -0.27 -6.40
N ASP A 112 -8.81 -0.68 -7.62
CA ASP A 112 -9.53 -1.75 -8.30
C ASP A 112 -9.14 -3.15 -7.78
N PHE A 113 -7.88 -3.31 -7.38
CA PHE A 113 -7.38 -4.57 -6.81
C PHE A 113 -6.25 -4.34 -5.82
N TYR A 114 -6.23 -5.15 -4.77
CA TYR A 114 -5.23 -5.08 -3.71
C TYR A 114 -4.41 -6.37 -3.63
N LEU A 115 -3.10 -6.22 -3.58
CA LEU A 115 -2.17 -7.27 -3.22
C LEU A 115 -1.84 -7.12 -1.74
N LEU A 116 -2.41 -8.00 -0.90
CA LEU A 116 -2.09 -8.03 0.53
C LEU A 116 -0.84 -8.87 0.73
N MET A 117 0.26 -8.25 1.15
CA MET A 117 1.55 -8.90 1.31
C MET A 117 1.60 -9.67 2.64
N ASN A 118 1.83 -10.98 2.56
CA ASN A 118 1.93 -11.86 3.73
C ASN A 118 3.27 -11.67 4.48
N ILE A 119 3.30 -12.10 5.75
CA ILE A 119 4.39 -11.93 6.73
C ILE A 119 5.39 -13.10 6.77
N ASP A 120 5.36 -13.97 5.76
CA ASP A 120 6.25 -15.13 5.60
C ASP A 120 7.71 -14.75 5.25
N LEU A 121 8.00 -13.48 4.97
CA LEU A 121 9.38 -13.00 4.89
C LEU A 121 10.02 -12.87 6.29
N PRO A 122 11.31 -13.20 6.43
CA PRO A 122 12.06 -12.86 7.64
C PRO A 122 12.02 -11.35 7.87
N TRP A 123 12.06 -10.93 9.13
CA TRP A 123 12.17 -9.51 9.45
C TRP A 123 13.50 -8.96 8.96
N GLU A 124 13.47 -7.76 8.38
CA GLU A 124 14.65 -7.01 7.99
C GLU A 124 14.73 -5.77 8.88
N ASP A 125 15.88 -5.59 9.54
CA ASP A 125 16.12 -4.48 10.45
C ASP A 125 16.26 -3.17 9.64
N ASP A 126 15.35 -2.24 9.87
CA ASP A 126 15.30 -0.93 9.22
C ASP A 126 14.94 0.11 10.31
N PRO A 127 15.70 1.22 10.42
CA PRO A 127 15.49 2.23 11.47
C PRO A 127 14.11 2.88 11.50
N LEU A 128 13.31 2.72 10.43
CA LEU A 128 11.95 3.24 10.31
C LEU A 128 10.87 2.20 10.66
N ARG A 129 11.25 1.02 11.18
CA ARG A 129 10.34 -0.10 11.42
C ARG A 129 10.26 -0.45 12.89
N ASP A 130 9.03 -0.52 13.40
CA ASP A 130 8.78 -0.51 14.85
C ASP A 130 8.30 -1.86 15.40
N PHE A 131 7.83 -2.77 14.52
CA PHE A 131 7.06 -3.95 14.94
C PHE A 131 7.65 -5.31 14.49
N PRO A 132 8.84 -5.70 14.97
CA PRO A 132 9.50 -6.93 14.54
C PRO A 132 8.89 -8.21 15.12
N ALA A 133 8.18 -8.13 16.25
CA ALA A 133 7.71 -9.30 16.98
C ALA A 133 6.69 -10.11 16.15
N PRO A 134 6.80 -11.45 16.08
CA PRO A 134 5.89 -12.29 15.29
C PRO A 134 4.41 -12.03 15.57
N GLU A 135 4.05 -11.83 16.85
CA GLU A 135 2.68 -11.57 17.28
C GLU A 135 2.19 -10.20 16.78
N GLN A 136 3.05 -9.18 16.77
CA GLN A 136 2.71 -7.86 16.23
C GLN A 136 2.55 -7.90 14.70
N ARG A 137 3.41 -8.64 14.00
CA ARG A 137 3.31 -8.83 12.55
C ARG A 137 2.00 -9.53 12.17
N GLN A 138 1.62 -10.56 12.92
CA GLN A 138 0.35 -11.25 12.77
C GLN A 138 -0.84 -10.33 13.05
N TYR A 139 -0.78 -9.56 14.14
CA TYR A 139 -1.79 -8.55 14.47
C TYR A 139 -2.01 -7.56 13.32
N PHE A 140 -0.93 -6.99 12.76
CA PHE A 140 -1.08 -6.05 11.64
C PHE A 140 -1.60 -6.73 10.37
N LEU A 141 -1.26 -7.98 10.11
CA LEU A 141 -1.83 -8.72 8.98
C LEU A 141 -3.36 -8.84 9.13
N GLU A 142 -3.84 -9.14 10.34
CA GLU A 142 -5.27 -9.20 10.66
C GLU A 142 -5.95 -7.84 10.54
N VAL A 143 -5.31 -6.76 11.02
CA VAL A 143 -5.80 -5.39 10.86
C VAL A 143 -5.95 -5.04 9.38
N TRP A 144 -4.93 -5.28 8.56
CA TRP A 144 -4.98 -5.03 7.12
C TRP A 144 -6.08 -5.84 6.43
N THR A 145 -6.23 -7.12 6.80
CA THR A 145 -7.28 -7.99 6.27
C THR A 145 -8.67 -7.42 6.58
N LYS A 146 -8.91 -7.04 7.84
CA LYS A 146 -10.17 -6.46 8.29
C LYS A 146 -10.49 -5.13 7.60
N GLU A 147 -9.49 -4.28 7.41
CA GLU A 147 -9.69 -3.01 6.69
C GLU A 147 -10.09 -3.24 5.22
N LEU A 148 -9.45 -4.19 4.52
CA LEU A 148 -9.82 -4.56 3.16
C LEU A 148 -11.24 -5.17 3.09
N GLU A 149 -11.62 -6.00 4.06
CA GLU A 149 -12.97 -6.55 4.18
C GLU A 149 -14.02 -5.46 4.42
N ASN A 150 -13.74 -4.49 5.29
CA ASN A 150 -14.61 -3.35 5.57
C ASN A 150 -14.82 -2.47 4.32
N LEU A 151 -13.78 -2.33 3.50
CA LEU A 151 -13.86 -1.65 2.21
C LEU A 151 -14.56 -2.49 1.13
N LYS A 152 -14.87 -3.76 1.41
CA LYS A 152 -15.34 -4.75 0.43
C LYS A 152 -14.40 -4.81 -0.79
N ALA A 153 -13.10 -4.69 -0.52
CA ALA A 153 -12.06 -4.63 -1.53
C ALA A 153 -11.91 -5.98 -2.26
N SER A 154 -11.60 -5.93 -3.56
CA SER A 154 -11.09 -7.10 -4.27
C SER A 154 -9.61 -7.25 -3.94
N TYR A 155 -9.22 -8.31 -3.24
CA TYR A 155 -7.83 -8.52 -2.84
C TYR A 155 -7.37 -9.97 -2.93
N GLN A 156 -6.05 -10.16 -3.00
CA GLN A 156 -5.41 -11.46 -2.90
C GLN A 156 -4.21 -11.41 -1.96
N LEU A 157 -4.14 -12.39 -1.04
CA LEU A 157 -2.98 -12.59 -0.18
C LEU A 157 -1.81 -13.14 -1.00
N ILE A 158 -0.66 -12.46 -0.93
CA ILE A 158 0.56 -12.81 -1.65
C ILE A 158 1.59 -13.35 -0.67
N SER A 159 1.93 -14.62 -0.85
CA SER A 159 3.00 -15.32 -0.13
C SER A 159 4.11 -15.75 -1.11
N GLY A 160 5.23 -16.19 -0.57
CA GLY A 160 6.38 -16.68 -1.33
C GLY A 160 7.68 -16.02 -0.84
N LEU A 161 8.79 -16.73 -1.05
CA LEU A 161 10.14 -16.24 -0.75
C LEU A 161 10.88 -15.93 -2.05
N GLY A 162 11.77 -14.94 -2.00
CA GLY A 162 12.59 -14.55 -3.15
C GLY A 162 11.75 -14.25 -4.40
N GLU A 163 12.01 -14.97 -5.48
CA GLU A 163 11.36 -14.76 -6.78
C GLU A 163 9.88 -15.18 -6.79
N ASP A 164 9.50 -16.20 -6.04
CA ASP A 164 8.14 -16.74 -6.02
C ASP A 164 7.12 -15.69 -5.57
N ARG A 165 7.51 -14.79 -4.65
CA ARG A 165 6.66 -13.69 -4.19
C ARG A 165 6.21 -12.80 -5.35
N PHE A 166 7.17 -12.39 -6.18
CA PHE A 166 6.87 -11.56 -7.35
C PHE A 166 6.06 -12.34 -8.38
N LEU A 167 6.40 -13.62 -8.63
CA LEU A 167 5.65 -14.44 -9.58
C LEU A 167 4.20 -14.63 -9.15
N ASN A 168 3.95 -14.81 -7.85
CA ASN A 168 2.61 -14.91 -7.28
C ASN A 168 1.84 -13.59 -7.39
N ALA A 169 2.47 -12.45 -7.07
CA ALA A 169 1.88 -11.12 -7.28
C ALA A 169 1.52 -10.88 -8.74
N LYS A 170 2.45 -11.15 -9.66
CA LYS A 170 2.24 -11.03 -11.11
C LYS A 170 1.08 -11.92 -11.58
N LYS A 171 1.02 -13.16 -11.10
CA LYS A 171 -0.06 -14.09 -11.43
C LYS A 171 -1.41 -13.57 -10.96
N ALA A 172 -1.49 -13.04 -9.73
CA ALA A 172 -2.71 -12.44 -9.18
C ALA A 172 -3.20 -11.27 -10.04
N VAL A 173 -2.33 -10.31 -10.36
CA VAL A 173 -2.68 -9.17 -11.23
C VAL A 173 -3.10 -9.63 -12.62
N ALA A 174 -2.38 -10.59 -13.22
CA ALA A 174 -2.73 -11.13 -14.53
C ALA A 174 -4.04 -11.93 -14.54
N GLN A 175 -4.46 -12.51 -13.42
CA GLN A 175 -5.75 -13.18 -13.28
C GLN A 175 -6.89 -12.18 -13.12
N TRP A 176 -6.67 -11.10 -12.37
CA TRP A 176 -7.65 -10.06 -12.15
C TRP A 176 -7.90 -9.19 -13.40
N LEU A 177 -6.85 -8.91 -14.20
CA LEU A 177 -6.96 -8.11 -15.43
C LEU A 177 -7.67 -8.83 -16.61
N LYS A 178 -8.01 -10.11 -16.47
CA LYS A 178 -8.70 -10.90 -17.51
C LYS A 178 -10.19 -10.67 -17.50
#